data_AF-A0A3C1W652-F1
#
_entry.id   AF-A0A3C1W652-F1
#
_cell.length_a   1.000
_cell.length_b   1.000
_cell.length_c   1.000
_cell.angle_alpha   90.00
_cell.angle_beta   90.00
_cell.angle_gamma   90.00
#
_symmetry.space_group_name_H-M   'P 1'
#
loop_
_entity.id
_entity.type
_entity.pdbx_description
1 polymer ?
#
loop_
_entity_poly.entity_id
_entity_poly.type
_entity_poly.pdbx_seq_one_letter_code
_entity_poly.pdbx_strand_id
1 'polypeptide(L)'
;EAKKIHYGADDNASGVAALLEIAQYLAAQQEAGALRLQRDVIFAAWSGEEIGLIGSSRFVKEVAQRLKGDQDAKLNDVFAANLNMDMVGRLDKSLVLQGTGSSSIWPQVIEQRNIPVGLPIKTQSDAYLPTDATSFYLREVPILNAFTGAHDDYHTPRDTADKINYPGTEKVTRFMALVARGLAGAEEAPDYVKVERPEGQGRRANLRAYLGTVPDYSQGDAVGVKLSGATKGGPADKAGIQGGDVVVDVAGKAVKNIYDYTYVLESLKVGEMVKITVLRKGQRITLEVTPGSRE
;
A
#
# COMPACT_ATOMS: atom_id res chain seq x y z
N GLU A 1 -2.60 6.42 23.77
CA GLU A 1 -3.48 6.85 22.63
C GLU A 1 -4.67 5.92 22.34
N ALA A 2 -4.67 4.64 22.74
CA ALA A 2 -5.66 3.62 22.37
C ALA A 2 -7.14 3.88 22.75
N LYS A 3 -7.45 4.83 23.63
CA LYS A 3 -8.84 5.15 24.06
C LYS A 3 -9.48 6.32 23.30
N LYS A 4 -8.75 6.91 22.35
CA LYS A 4 -9.26 8.01 21.51
C LYS A 4 -9.85 7.44 20.22
N ILE A 5 -10.76 8.18 19.60
CA ILE A 5 -11.31 7.83 18.28
C ILE A 5 -10.17 7.91 17.26
N HIS A 6 -10.02 6.85 16.46
CA HIS A 6 -9.19 6.85 15.25
C HIS A 6 -10.12 7.14 14.09
N TYR A 7 -9.97 8.32 13.48
CA TYR A 7 -10.87 8.77 12.42
C TYR A 7 -10.52 8.14 11.07
N GLY A 8 -9.26 7.77 10.85
CA GLY A 8 -8.82 7.10 9.63
C GLY A 8 -9.04 7.95 8.39
N ALA A 9 -8.78 9.27 8.48
CA ALA A 9 -9.06 10.20 7.40
C ALA A 9 -8.26 9.86 6.14
N ASP A 10 -6.97 9.54 6.28
CA ASP A 10 -6.17 8.99 5.20
C ASP A 10 -6.32 7.48 5.12
N ASP A 11 -6.33 6.79 6.27
CA ASP A 11 -6.35 5.33 6.41
C ASP A 11 -7.69 4.79 6.97
N ASN A 12 -8.68 4.46 6.16
CA ASN A 12 -8.69 4.57 4.71
C ASN A 12 -9.92 5.31 4.14
N ALA A 13 -10.39 6.35 4.85
CA ALA A 13 -11.51 7.18 4.36
C ALA A 13 -11.15 7.90 3.04
N SER A 14 -9.87 8.24 2.82
CA SER A 14 -9.40 8.82 1.57
C SER A 14 -9.60 7.88 0.36
N GLY A 15 -9.28 6.59 0.51
CA GLY A 15 -9.49 5.57 -0.51
C GLY A 15 -10.98 5.35 -0.79
N VAL A 16 -11.82 5.35 0.25
CA VAL A 16 -13.28 5.24 0.10
C VAL A 16 -13.86 6.46 -0.62
N ALA A 17 -13.42 7.67 -0.28
CA ALA A 17 -13.84 8.89 -0.98
C ALA A 17 -13.45 8.85 -2.47
N ALA A 18 -12.23 8.41 -2.78
CA ALA A 18 -11.77 8.23 -4.15
C ALA A 18 -12.59 7.16 -4.90
N LEU A 19 -12.95 6.05 -4.25
CA LEU A 19 -13.80 5.00 -4.83
C LEU A 19 -15.16 5.55 -5.27
N LEU A 20 -15.81 6.34 -4.42
CA LEU A 20 -17.11 6.95 -4.70
C LEU A 20 -17.04 7.97 -5.85
N GLU A 21 -15.99 8.80 -5.88
CA GLU A 21 -15.76 9.76 -6.96
C GLU A 21 -15.51 9.05 -8.30
N ILE A 22 -14.71 7.98 -8.31
CA ILE A 22 -14.48 7.18 -9.53
C ILE A 22 -15.78 6.55 -10.01
N ALA A 23 -16.63 6.06 -9.09
CA ALA A 23 -17.94 5.50 -9.44
C ALA A 23 -18.84 6.55 -10.09
N GLN A 24 -18.91 7.76 -9.51
CA GLN A 24 -19.65 8.87 -10.08
C GLN A 24 -19.12 9.26 -11.47
N TYR A 25 -17.80 9.37 -11.61
CA TYR A 25 -17.16 9.68 -12.89
C TYR A 25 -17.47 8.65 -13.97
N LEU A 26 -17.30 7.35 -13.69
CA LEU A 26 -17.55 6.30 -14.68
C LEU A 26 -19.03 6.24 -15.08
N ALA A 27 -19.95 6.42 -14.13
CA ALA A 27 -21.38 6.51 -14.41
C ALA A 27 -21.71 7.69 -15.34
N ALA A 28 -21.17 8.88 -15.06
CA ALA A 28 -21.36 10.06 -15.88
C ALA A 28 -20.78 9.89 -17.31
N GLN A 29 -19.63 9.22 -17.44
CA GLN A 29 -19.05 8.91 -18.75
C GLN A 29 -19.92 7.94 -19.57
N GLN A 30 -20.55 6.97 -18.90
CA GLN A 30 -21.46 6.04 -19.56
C GLN A 30 -22.76 6.74 -19.98
N GLU A 31 -23.35 7.56 -19.12
CA GLU A 31 -24.55 8.35 -19.41
C GLU A 31 -24.33 9.30 -20.59
N ALA A 32 -23.15 9.93 -20.66
CA ALA A 32 -22.75 10.80 -21.78
C ALA A 32 -22.41 10.04 -23.08
N GLY A 33 -22.44 8.70 -23.08
CA GLY A 33 -22.04 7.87 -24.23
C GLY A 33 -20.53 7.89 -24.52
N ALA A 34 -19.72 8.49 -23.64
CA ALA A 34 -18.27 8.62 -23.77
C ALA A 34 -17.50 7.37 -23.30
N LEU A 35 -18.19 6.42 -22.66
CA LEU A 35 -17.65 5.13 -22.23
C LEU A 35 -18.63 4.01 -22.56
N ARG A 36 -18.17 3.05 -23.37
CA ARG A 36 -18.80 1.75 -23.54
C ARG A 36 -18.03 0.73 -22.71
N LEU A 37 -18.71 0.12 -21.73
CA LEU A 37 -18.14 -0.94 -20.93
C LEU A 37 -18.02 -2.23 -21.76
N GLN A 38 -16.80 -2.77 -21.85
CA GLN A 38 -16.52 -4.09 -22.40
C GLN A 38 -16.52 -5.18 -21.31
N ARG A 39 -16.52 -4.75 -20.04
CA ARG A 39 -16.53 -5.60 -18.86
C ARG A 39 -17.21 -4.87 -17.70
N ASP A 40 -17.73 -5.65 -16.75
CA ASP A 40 -18.34 -5.10 -15.55
C ASP A 40 -17.29 -4.43 -14.65
N VAL A 41 -17.70 -3.35 -13.98
CA VAL A 41 -16.88 -2.65 -12.98
C VAL A 41 -17.52 -2.84 -11.62
N ILE A 42 -16.77 -3.42 -10.68
CA ILE A 42 -17.22 -3.68 -9.32
C ILE A 42 -16.53 -2.70 -8.38
N PHE A 43 -17.33 -1.92 -7.66
CA PHE A 43 -16.84 -1.06 -6.58
C PHE A 43 -17.02 -1.79 -5.25
N ALA A 44 -15.93 -1.96 -4.50
CA ALA A 44 -15.93 -2.69 -3.25
C ALA A 44 -15.22 -1.88 -2.15
N ALA A 45 -15.89 -1.71 -1.02
CA ALA A 45 -15.31 -1.17 0.20
C ALA A 45 -15.20 -2.32 1.22
N TRP A 46 -13.97 -2.63 1.64
CA TRP A 46 -13.71 -3.80 2.47
C TRP A 46 -13.82 -3.47 3.95
N SER A 47 -14.25 -4.47 4.72
CA SER A 47 -14.29 -4.42 6.18
C SER A 47 -13.17 -5.29 6.75
N GLY A 48 -12.53 -4.81 7.82
CA GLY A 48 -11.56 -5.59 8.58
C GLY A 48 -10.21 -5.80 7.87
N GLU A 49 -9.77 -4.86 7.03
CA GLU A 49 -8.39 -4.81 6.51
C GLU A 49 -7.38 -4.83 7.68
N GLU A 50 -7.60 -3.92 8.63
CA GLU A 50 -6.72 -3.62 9.78
C GLU A 50 -6.45 -4.81 10.69
N ILE A 51 -7.42 -5.74 10.73
CA ILE A 51 -7.37 -6.96 11.54
C ILE A 51 -7.03 -8.21 10.70
N GLY A 52 -6.57 -8.02 9.46
CA GLY A 52 -6.03 -9.07 8.61
C GLY A 52 -6.86 -9.37 7.36
N LEU A 53 -7.25 -8.35 6.60
CA LEU A 53 -7.87 -8.48 5.27
C LEU A 53 -9.15 -9.33 5.25
N ILE A 54 -9.92 -9.31 6.35
CA ILE A 54 -10.98 -10.30 6.58
C ILE A 54 -12.05 -10.24 5.49
N GLY A 55 -12.48 -9.02 5.13
CA GLY A 55 -13.53 -8.80 4.13
C GLY A 55 -13.12 -9.26 2.73
N SER A 56 -12.01 -8.74 2.20
CA SER A 56 -11.52 -9.10 0.86
C SER A 56 -11.17 -10.58 0.76
N SER A 57 -10.52 -11.14 1.78
CA SER A 57 -10.16 -12.56 1.83
C SER A 57 -11.38 -13.48 1.80
N ARG A 58 -12.43 -13.12 2.55
CA ARG A 58 -13.68 -13.88 2.54
C ARG A 58 -14.37 -13.79 1.19
N PHE A 59 -14.45 -12.59 0.61
CA PHE A 59 -15.09 -12.36 -0.68
C PHE A 59 -14.48 -13.23 -1.79
N VAL A 60 -13.16 -13.21 -1.96
CA VAL A 60 -12.50 -13.99 -3.03
C VAL A 60 -12.68 -15.49 -2.83
N LYS A 61 -12.67 -15.98 -1.58
CA LYS A 61 -12.92 -17.40 -1.25
C LYS A 61 -14.33 -17.83 -1.59
N GLU A 62 -15.34 -17.03 -1.21
CA GLU A 62 -16.73 -17.33 -1.50
C GLU A 62 -17.03 -17.28 -3.01
N VAL A 63 -16.45 -16.32 -3.73
CA VAL A 63 -16.56 -16.24 -5.20
C VAL A 63 -15.93 -17.47 -5.87
N ALA A 64 -14.71 -17.85 -5.47
CA ALA A 64 -14.03 -19.03 -5.99
C ALA A 64 -14.83 -20.31 -5.71
N GLN A 65 -15.28 -20.50 -4.46
CA GLN A 65 -16.10 -21.65 -4.09
C GLN A 65 -17.40 -21.72 -4.89
N ARG A 66 -18.10 -20.58 -5.08
CA ARG A 66 -19.38 -20.52 -5.80
C ARG A 66 -19.23 -20.79 -7.29
N LEU A 67 -18.21 -20.22 -7.93
CA LEU A 67 -18.06 -20.28 -9.38
C LEU A 67 -17.23 -21.48 -9.86
N LYS A 68 -16.33 -21.98 -9.02
CA LYS A 68 -15.36 -23.03 -9.38
C LYS A 68 -15.48 -24.30 -8.54
N GLY A 69 -16.23 -24.28 -7.45
CA GLY A 69 -16.34 -25.42 -6.52
C GLY A 69 -15.13 -25.58 -5.59
N ASP A 70 -14.15 -24.68 -5.67
CA ASP A 70 -12.92 -24.68 -4.87
C ASP A 70 -12.64 -23.26 -4.38
N GLN A 71 -12.66 -23.06 -3.07
CA GLN A 71 -12.36 -21.78 -2.42
C GLN A 71 -10.96 -21.24 -2.73
N ASP A 72 -10.04 -22.10 -3.19
CA ASP A 72 -8.67 -21.76 -3.53
C ASP A 72 -8.37 -21.58 -5.02
N ALA A 73 -9.40 -21.73 -5.86
CA ALA A 73 -9.28 -21.59 -7.29
C ALA A 73 -8.78 -20.21 -7.74
N LYS A 74 -8.09 -20.20 -8.88
CA LYS A 74 -7.69 -18.99 -9.60
C LYS A 74 -8.93 -18.21 -10.02
N LEU A 75 -8.81 -16.88 -10.05
CA LEU A 75 -9.89 -15.96 -10.40
C LEU A 75 -9.50 -15.00 -11.52
N ASN A 76 -8.38 -15.21 -12.19
CA ASN A 76 -7.92 -14.35 -13.29
C ASN A 76 -8.74 -14.47 -14.58
N ASP A 77 -9.59 -15.50 -14.67
CA ASP A 77 -10.62 -15.62 -15.71
C ASP A 77 -11.98 -15.05 -15.28
N VAL A 78 -12.11 -14.58 -14.04
CA VAL A 78 -13.30 -13.93 -13.48
C VAL A 78 -13.07 -12.43 -13.30
N PHE A 79 -11.91 -12.04 -12.76
CA PHE A 79 -11.51 -10.66 -12.51
C PHE A 79 -10.33 -10.29 -13.40
N ALA A 80 -10.52 -9.28 -14.25
CA ALA A 80 -9.47 -8.79 -15.15
C ALA A 80 -8.33 -8.10 -14.41
N ALA A 81 -8.63 -7.34 -13.36
CA ALA A 81 -7.66 -6.72 -12.47
C ALA A 81 -8.33 -6.25 -11.18
N ASN A 82 -7.54 -6.01 -10.14
CA ASN A 82 -7.96 -5.30 -8.94
C ASN A 82 -7.17 -3.98 -8.82
N LEU A 83 -7.90 -2.86 -8.83
CA LEU A 83 -7.34 -1.53 -8.56
C LEU A 83 -7.63 -1.21 -7.09
N ASN A 84 -6.59 -1.09 -6.29
CA ASN A 84 -6.70 -0.82 -4.86
C ASN A 84 -6.21 0.60 -4.54
N MET A 85 -6.85 1.26 -3.58
CA MET A 85 -6.49 2.60 -3.12
C MET A 85 -6.48 2.57 -1.61
N ASP A 86 -5.30 2.78 -1.04
CA ASP A 86 -5.06 2.71 0.39
C ASP A 86 -4.16 3.87 0.77
N MET A 87 -4.63 4.77 1.64
CA MET A 87 -3.94 6.01 2.01
C MET A 87 -3.56 6.89 0.79
N VAL A 88 -4.56 7.45 0.13
CA VAL A 88 -4.43 8.32 -1.06
C VAL A 88 -4.69 9.80 -0.78
N GLY A 89 -4.87 10.15 0.49
CA GLY A 89 -5.21 11.45 1.03
C GLY A 89 -4.03 12.39 1.26
N ARG A 90 -2.80 11.87 1.29
CA ARG A 90 -1.64 12.58 1.87
C ARG A 90 -0.48 12.74 0.89
N LEU A 91 -0.80 12.88 -0.40
CA LEU A 91 0.19 13.12 -1.45
C LEU A 91 1.10 14.31 -1.10
N ASP A 92 2.40 14.05 -0.90
CA ASP A 92 3.44 15.05 -0.68
C ASP A 92 4.42 15.10 -1.87
N LYS A 93 5.32 14.11 -1.97
CA LYS A 93 6.37 14.07 -3.00
C LYS A 93 5.98 13.33 -4.27
N SER A 94 5.38 12.15 -4.11
CA SER A 94 5.07 11.25 -5.22
C SER A 94 3.98 10.27 -4.85
N LEU A 95 3.15 9.90 -5.82
CA LEU A 95 2.28 8.75 -5.74
C LEU A 95 3.13 7.48 -5.89
N VAL A 96 2.95 6.51 -5.00
CA VAL A 96 3.55 5.19 -5.10
C VAL A 96 2.52 4.23 -5.69
N LEU A 97 2.87 3.62 -6.81
CA LEU A 97 2.09 2.54 -7.42
C LEU A 97 2.78 1.22 -7.19
N GLN A 98 2.11 0.29 -6.51
CA GLN A 98 2.64 -1.01 -6.15
C GLN A 98 1.90 -2.12 -6.88
N GLY A 99 2.49 -3.30 -6.93
CA GLY A 99 1.98 -4.41 -7.74
C GLY A 99 2.26 -4.26 -9.23
N THR A 100 3.12 -3.33 -9.64
CA THR A 100 3.36 -3.07 -11.08
C THR A 100 4.04 -4.25 -11.78
N GLY A 101 4.62 -5.20 -11.04
CA GLY A 101 5.15 -6.44 -11.58
C GLY A 101 4.09 -7.51 -11.85
N SER A 102 2.83 -7.30 -11.45
CA SER A 102 1.78 -8.32 -11.58
C SER A 102 1.20 -8.46 -12.99
N SER A 103 1.54 -7.54 -13.90
CA SER A 103 1.09 -7.53 -15.31
C SER A 103 2.08 -6.75 -16.16
N SER A 104 2.28 -7.18 -17.41
CA SER A 104 3.19 -6.52 -18.34
C SER A 104 2.65 -5.18 -18.86
N ILE A 105 1.34 -4.92 -18.74
CA ILE A 105 0.73 -3.70 -19.28
C ILE A 105 0.95 -2.47 -18.38
N TRP A 106 1.25 -2.68 -17.09
CA TRP A 106 1.24 -1.59 -16.10
C TRP A 106 2.15 -0.41 -16.44
N PRO A 107 3.41 -0.59 -16.88
CA PRO A 107 4.27 0.54 -17.24
C PRO A 107 3.63 1.45 -18.29
N GLN A 108 3.10 0.87 -19.38
CA GLN A 108 2.49 1.62 -20.47
C GLN A 108 1.17 2.29 -20.05
N VAL A 109 0.33 1.58 -19.29
CA VAL A 109 -0.94 2.13 -18.79
C VAL A 109 -0.67 3.30 -17.84
N ILE A 110 0.27 3.16 -16.91
CA ILE A 110 0.63 4.21 -15.96
C ILE A 110 1.13 5.45 -16.70
N GLU A 111 2.06 5.30 -17.64
CA GLU A 111 2.58 6.42 -18.42
C GLU A 111 1.46 7.15 -19.17
N GLN A 112 0.66 6.42 -19.96
CA GLN A 112 -0.39 7.01 -20.79
C GLN A 112 -1.47 7.73 -19.97
N ARG A 113 -1.89 7.14 -18.84
CA ARG A 113 -2.94 7.71 -17.99
C ARG A 113 -2.43 8.86 -17.12
N ASN A 114 -1.12 8.93 -16.89
CA ASN A 114 -0.51 10.02 -16.14
C ASN A 114 -0.26 11.28 -16.98
N ILE A 115 -0.09 11.17 -18.31
CA ILE A 115 0.11 12.35 -19.21
C ILE A 115 -0.87 13.51 -18.92
N PRO A 116 -2.21 13.30 -18.84
CA PRO A 116 -3.15 14.38 -18.59
C PRO A 116 -3.21 14.85 -17.12
N VAL A 117 -2.60 14.12 -16.19
CA VAL A 117 -2.67 14.41 -14.73
C VAL A 117 -1.37 15.05 -14.23
N GLY A 118 -0.23 14.58 -14.72
CA GLY A 118 1.10 15.10 -14.37
C GLY A 118 1.53 14.79 -12.94
N LEU A 119 1.21 13.60 -12.41
CA LEU A 119 1.68 13.18 -11.09
C LEU A 119 3.16 12.76 -11.13
N PRO A 120 3.96 13.13 -10.13
CA PRO A 120 5.21 12.44 -9.85
C PRO A 120 4.89 11.02 -9.35
N ILE A 121 5.16 10.00 -10.16
CA ILE A 121 4.86 8.59 -9.86
C ILE A 121 6.16 7.83 -9.60
N LYS A 122 6.13 6.98 -8.57
CA LYS A 122 7.14 5.94 -8.33
C LYS A 122 6.47 4.59 -8.35
N THR A 123 7.08 3.62 -9.01
CA THR A 123 6.55 2.28 -9.13
C THR A 123 7.30 1.30 -8.23
N GLN A 124 6.61 0.29 -7.74
CA GLN A 124 7.17 -0.85 -7.02
C GLN A 124 6.60 -2.14 -7.63
N SER A 125 7.51 -3.02 -8.00
CA SER A 125 7.18 -4.29 -8.68
C SER A 125 6.50 -5.31 -7.76
N ASP A 126 6.76 -5.25 -6.46
CA ASP A 126 6.22 -6.18 -5.47
C ASP A 126 4.68 -6.14 -5.43
N ALA A 127 4.09 -7.32 -5.46
CA ALA A 127 2.64 -7.54 -5.42
C ALA A 127 2.17 -8.26 -4.14
N TYR A 128 3.09 -8.63 -3.25
CA TYR A 128 2.77 -9.17 -1.92
C TYR A 128 2.63 -8.02 -0.92
N LEU A 129 1.48 -7.35 -0.99
CA LEU A 129 1.19 -6.15 -0.22
C LEU A 129 0.37 -6.48 1.05
N PRO A 130 0.57 -5.79 2.18
CA PRO A 130 -0.30 -5.95 3.33
C PRO A 130 -1.52 -5.02 3.20
N THR A 131 -2.29 -5.19 2.13
CA THR A 131 -3.57 -4.50 1.86
C THR A 131 -4.49 -5.46 1.12
N ASP A 132 -5.76 -5.09 0.95
CA ASP A 132 -6.81 -5.95 0.36
C ASP A 132 -6.49 -6.47 -1.05
N ALA A 133 -5.63 -5.76 -1.81
CA ALA A 133 -5.15 -6.19 -3.12
C ALA A 133 -4.54 -7.60 -3.10
N THR A 134 -3.85 -7.97 -2.02
CA THR A 134 -3.20 -9.29 -1.91
C THR A 134 -4.18 -10.44 -1.94
N SER A 135 -5.40 -10.26 -1.42
CA SER A 135 -6.46 -11.27 -1.51
C SER A 135 -6.76 -11.65 -2.97
N PHE A 136 -6.66 -10.69 -3.90
CA PHE A 136 -6.84 -10.90 -5.34
C PHE A 136 -5.58 -11.45 -6.00
N TYR A 137 -4.41 -10.90 -5.68
CA TYR A 137 -3.14 -11.34 -6.26
C TYR A 137 -2.83 -12.82 -5.96
N LEU A 138 -3.18 -13.30 -4.75
CA LEU A 138 -3.06 -14.72 -4.39
C LEU A 138 -3.97 -15.65 -5.23
N ARG A 139 -4.93 -15.09 -5.96
CA ARG A 139 -5.81 -15.80 -6.92
C ARG A 139 -5.42 -15.55 -8.38
N GLU A 140 -4.18 -15.12 -8.60
CA GLU A 140 -3.59 -14.78 -9.91
C GLU A 140 -4.23 -13.58 -10.62
N VAL A 141 -5.00 -12.77 -9.91
CA VAL A 141 -5.58 -11.53 -10.48
C VAL A 141 -4.50 -10.44 -10.44
N PRO A 142 -4.19 -9.77 -11.57
CA PRO A 142 -3.22 -8.68 -11.55
C PRO A 142 -3.75 -7.49 -10.75
N ILE A 143 -2.87 -6.82 -10.02
CA ILE A 143 -3.21 -5.74 -9.09
C ILE A 143 -2.48 -4.44 -9.46
N LEU A 144 -3.08 -3.32 -9.13
CA LEU A 144 -2.39 -2.03 -9.07
C LEU A 144 -2.87 -1.31 -7.81
N ASN A 145 -1.96 -1.12 -6.85
CA ASN A 145 -2.26 -0.42 -5.60
C ASN A 145 -1.73 1.00 -5.64
N ALA A 146 -2.57 1.98 -5.30
CA ALA A 146 -2.19 3.38 -5.14
C ALA A 146 -2.02 3.73 -3.66
N PHE A 147 -0.89 4.34 -3.34
CA PHE A 147 -0.48 4.69 -1.97
C PHE A 147 0.33 6.00 -1.98
N THR A 148 0.08 6.90 -1.02
CA THR A 148 0.80 8.20 -0.95
C THR A 148 1.98 8.23 0.02
N GLY A 149 2.31 7.09 0.64
CA GLY A 149 3.35 7.00 1.67
C GLY A 149 2.76 7.14 3.06
N ALA A 150 3.44 6.60 4.08
CA ALA A 150 2.99 6.82 5.45
C ALA A 150 3.47 8.18 5.96
N HIS A 151 2.82 8.64 7.03
CA HIS A 151 3.09 9.91 7.67
C HIS A 151 3.02 9.77 9.19
N ASP A 152 3.48 10.78 9.93
CA ASP A 152 3.61 10.73 11.41
C ASP A 152 2.28 10.46 12.15
N ASP A 153 1.15 10.76 11.50
CA ASP A 153 -0.19 10.52 12.04
C ASP A 153 -0.78 9.12 11.74
N TYR A 154 -0.07 8.27 11.00
CA TYR A 154 -0.52 6.92 10.63
C TYR A 154 -0.78 6.04 11.86
N HIS A 155 -1.92 5.32 11.86
CA HIS A 155 -2.44 4.55 13.00
C HIS A 155 -2.57 5.37 14.30
N THR A 156 -2.89 6.66 14.18
CA THR A 156 -3.10 7.51 15.34
C THR A 156 -4.43 8.25 15.29
N PRO A 157 -4.97 8.68 16.45
CA PRO A 157 -6.15 9.55 16.53
C PRO A 157 -6.00 10.90 15.81
N ARG A 158 -4.79 11.24 15.36
CA ARG A 158 -4.48 12.49 14.66
C ARG A 158 -4.59 12.37 13.14
N ASP A 159 -4.91 11.19 12.61
CA ASP A 159 -5.27 11.04 11.20
C ASP A 159 -6.68 11.59 10.95
N THR A 160 -6.74 12.91 10.76
CA THR A 160 -7.97 13.71 10.73
C THR A 160 -8.14 14.44 9.40
N ALA A 161 -9.39 14.74 9.04
CA ALA A 161 -9.75 15.27 7.72
C ALA A 161 -9.08 16.61 7.37
N ASP A 162 -8.79 17.45 8.36
CA ASP A 162 -8.09 18.73 8.18
C ASP A 162 -6.66 18.60 7.64
N LYS A 163 -6.10 17.39 7.69
CA LYS A 163 -4.75 17.09 7.22
C LYS A 163 -4.70 16.53 5.81
N ILE A 164 -5.84 16.24 5.20
CA ILE A 164 -5.91 15.70 3.84
C ILE A 164 -5.45 16.76 2.84
N ASN A 165 -4.57 16.37 1.92
CA ASN A 165 -4.21 17.16 0.76
C ASN A 165 -5.26 16.94 -0.34
N TYR A 166 -6.43 17.57 -0.22
CA TYR A 166 -7.53 17.39 -1.16
C TYR A 166 -7.15 17.63 -2.64
N PRO A 167 -6.38 18.69 -3.01
CA PRO A 167 -5.89 18.84 -4.39
C PRO A 167 -4.99 17.69 -4.86
N GLY A 168 -4.18 17.12 -3.95
CA GLY A 168 -3.36 15.95 -4.25
C GLY A 168 -4.21 14.70 -4.44
N THR A 169 -5.18 14.47 -3.56
CA THR A 169 -6.14 13.37 -3.65
C THR A 169 -6.95 13.43 -4.93
N GLU A 170 -7.45 14.59 -5.35
CA GLU A 170 -8.16 14.76 -6.63
C GLU A 170 -7.33 14.26 -7.80
N LYS A 171 -6.04 14.61 -7.86
CA LYS A 171 -5.15 14.13 -8.92
C LYS A 171 -4.96 12.61 -8.88
N VAL A 172 -4.76 12.03 -7.70
CA VAL A 172 -4.63 10.57 -7.53
C VAL A 172 -5.92 9.86 -7.97
N THR A 173 -7.07 10.34 -7.50
CA THR A 173 -8.39 9.85 -7.87
C THR A 173 -8.61 9.94 -9.37
N ARG A 174 -8.28 11.08 -10.00
CA ARG A 174 -8.39 11.27 -11.45
C ARG A 174 -7.50 10.31 -12.23
N PHE A 175 -6.25 10.12 -11.79
CA PHE A 175 -5.36 9.14 -12.39
C PHE A 175 -5.96 7.72 -12.33
N MET A 176 -6.40 7.28 -11.15
CA MET A 176 -7.01 5.96 -10.96
C MET A 176 -8.32 5.82 -11.74
N ALA A 177 -9.11 6.89 -11.88
CA ALA A 177 -10.31 6.93 -12.71
C ALA A 177 -10.00 6.70 -14.20
N LEU A 178 -8.91 7.28 -14.70
CA LEU A 178 -8.46 7.11 -16.08
C LEU A 178 -7.91 5.70 -16.33
N VAL A 179 -7.23 5.10 -15.35
CA VAL A 179 -6.84 3.68 -15.39
C VAL A 179 -8.08 2.79 -15.43
N ALA A 180 -9.01 2.97 -14.49
CA ALA A 180 -10.26 2.22 -14.41
C ALA A 180 -11.08 2.32 -15.70
N ARG A 181 -11.28 3.53 -16.23
CA ARG A 181 -11.95 3.78 -17.51
C ARG A 181 -11.26 3.05 -18.67
N GLY A 182 -9.94 3.14 -18.73
CA GLY A 182 -9.13 2.51 -19.78
C GLY A 182 -9.25 0.99 -19.76
N LEU A 183 -9.23 0.38 -18.58
CA LEU A 183 -9.47 -1.05 -18.42
C LEU A 183 -10.92 -1.40 -18.75
N ALA A 184 -11.91 -0.71 -18.18
CA ALA A 184 -13.32 -1.01 -18.39
C ALA A 184 -13.75 -0.99 -19.88
N GLY A 185 -13.12 -0.14 -20.70
CA GLY A 185 -13.38 -0.04 -22.14
C GLY A 185 -12.46 -0.86 -23.05
N ALA A 186 -11.44 -1.53 -22.51
CA ALA A 186 -10.52 -2.34 -23.30
C ALA A 186 -11.16 -3.66 -23.75
N GLU A 187 -10.72 -4.20 -24.88
CA GLU A 187 -11.16 -5.53 -25.34
C GLU A 187 -10.42 -6.63 -24.59
N GLU A 188 -9.10 -6.50 -24.46
CA GLU A 188 -8.25 -7.48 -23.77
C GLU A 188 -8.13 -7.18 -22.28
N ALA A 189 -8.18 -8.24 -21.47
CA ALA A 189 -7.88 -8.15 -20.04
C ALA A 189 -6.35 -8.08 -19.82
N PRO A 190 -5.89 -7.43 -18.74
CA PRO A 190 -4.49 -7.48 -18.33
C PRO A 190 -4.00 -8.92 -18.16
N ASP A 191 -2.76 -9.19 -18.57
CA ASP A 191 -2.10 -10.45 -18.30
C ASP A 191 -1.70 -10.58 -16.83
N TYR A 192 -1.56 -11.82 -16.35
CA TYR A 192 -0.99 -12.09 -15.03
C TYR A 192 0.48 -12.46 -15.17
N VAL A 193 1.33 -11.74 -14.44
CA VAL A 193 2.75 -12.04 -14.28
C VAL A 193 3.00 -12.38 -12.82
N LYS A 194 3.57 -13.58 -12.58
CA LYS A 194 3.93 -14.01 -11.24
C LYS A 194 5.22 -13.32 -10.79
N VAL A 195 5.13 -12.50 -9.76
CA VAL A 195 6.27 -11.91 -9.05
C VAL A 195 6.84 -12.94 -8.07
N GLU A 196 8.17 -13.06 -8.01
CA GLU A 196 8.83 -13.93 -7.03
C GLU A 196 8.61 -13.40 -5.61
N ARG A 197 8.25 -14.29 -4.67
CA ARG A 197 8.14 -13.92 -3.26
C ARG A 197 9.52 -13.59 -2.70
N PRO A 198 9.72 -12.41 -2.10
CA PRO A 198 10.89 -12.19 -1.28
C PRO A 198 10.84 -13.15 -0.07
N GLU A 199 11.87 -13.97 0.14
CA GLU A 199 11.98 -14.82 1.34
C GLU A 199 11.85 -13.97 2.63
N GLY A 200 10.97 -14.34 3.57
CA GLY A 200 10.94 -13.80 4.94
C GLY A 200 9.59 -13.30 5.54
N GLN A 201 8.51 -13.18 4.76
CA GLN A 201 7.24 -12.60 5.26
C GLN A 201 6.38 -13.60 6.06
N GLY A 202 6.38 -13.47 7.40
CA GLY A 202 5.55 -14.24 8.34
C GLY A 202 4.30 -13.49 8.82
N ARG A 203 3.44 -14.16 9.60
CA ARG A 203 2.13 -13.71 10.12
C ARG A 203 2.18 -12.44 11.01
N ARG A 204 1.41 -11.39 10.66
CA ARG A 204 1.17 -10.11 11.39
C ARG A 204 1.01 -10.33 12.92
N ALA A 205 1.70 -9.52 13.73
CA ALA A 205 1.59 -9.48 15.19
C ALA A 205 1.07 -8.08 15.60
N ASN A 206 0.34 -7.96 16.71
CA ASN A 206 -0.24 -6.67 17.10
C ASN A 206 0.82 -5.61 17.44
N LEU A 207 0.76 -4.44 16.79
CA LEU A 207 1.62 -3.27 17.00
C LEU A 207 1.61 -2.82 18.48
N ARG A 208 2.69 -3.15 19.21
CA ARG A 208 2.95 -2.64 20.58
C ARG A 208 4.25 -1.85 20.70
N ALA A 209 5.19 -2.00 19.77
CA ALA A 209 6.53 -1.44 19.86
C ALA A 209 6.76 -0.27 18.90
N TYR A 210 7.47 0.75 19.38
CA TYR A 210 7.79 1.98 18.65
C TYR A 210 9.30 2.23 18.66
N LEU A 211 9.89 2.45 17.48
CA LEU A 211 11.29 2.86 17.35
C LEU A 211 11.46 4.38 17.16
N GLY A 212 10.46 5.10 16.68
CA GLY A 212 10.58 6.53 16.37
C GLY A 212 11.48 6.84 15.18
N THR A 213 11.66 5.89 14.28
CA THR A 213 12.18 6.14 12.93
C THR A 213 11.13 6.83 12.08
N VAL A 214 11.57 7.62 11.09
CA VAL A 214 10.72 8.27 10.11
C VAL A 214 11.10 7.73 8.74
N PRO A 215 10.42 6.70 8.21
CA PRO A 215 10.76 6.16 6.91
C PRO A 215 10.50 7.13 5.75
N ASP A 216 11.28 6.98 4.67
CA ASP A 216 11.13 7.65 3.38
C ASP A 216 10.43 6.67 2.43
N TYR A 217 9.11 6.74 2.46
CA TYR A 217 8.20 5.86 1.72
C TYR A 217 8.20 6.13 0.21
N SER A 218 8.91 7.17 -0.24
CA SER A 218 9.08 7.48 -1.65
C SER A 218 10.23 6.69 -2.28
N GLN A 219 10.84 5.72 -1.60
CA GLN A 219 11.83 4.87 -2.24
C GLN A 219 11.15 3.96 -3.29
N GLY A 220 11.70 3.92 -4.51
CA GLY A 220 11.26 2.98 -5.56
C GLY A 220 11.71 1.54 -5.22
N ASP A 221 12.03 0.71 -6.22
CA ASP A 221 12.48 -0.68 -6.03
C ASP A 221 13.85 -0.86 -5.33
N ALA A 222 14.41 0.17 -4.69
CA ALA A 222 15.68 0.06 -3.99
C ALA A 222 15.50 -0.72 -2.68
N VAL A 223 16.28 -1.79 -2.50
CA VAL A 223 16.21 -2.69 -1.34
C VAL A 223 16.49 -1.95 -0.02
N GLY A 224 15.62 -2.15 0.95
CA GLY A 224 15.68 -1.56 2.28
C GLY A 224 14.76 -0.34 2.42
N VAL A 225 14.67 0.16 3.65
CA VAL A 225 13.80 1.29 4.00
C VAL A 225 14.64 2.49 4.36
N LYS A 226 14.74 3.43 3.43
CA LYS A 226 15.37 4.72 3.68
C LYS A 226 14.62 5.45 4.77
N LEU A 227 15.33 6.16 5.62
CA LEU A 227 14.80 6.98 6.69
C LEU A 227 14.99 8.44 6.33
N SER A 228 13.91 9.22 6.42
CA SER A 228 13.96 10.68 6.39
C SER A 228 14.59 11.24 7.67
N GLY A 229 14.51 10.49 8.77
CA GLY A 229 15.09 10.87 10.06
C GLY A 229 14.67 9.96 11.21
N ALA A 230 14.92 10.44 12.43
CA ALA A 230 14.41 9.86 13.67
C ALA A 230 13.76 10.97 14.51
N THR A 231 12.72 10.62 15.26
CA THR A 231 12.04 11.53 16.19
C THR A 231 13.00 11.88 17.32
N LYS A 232 13.26 13.18 17.52
CA LYS A 232 14.18 13.68 18.55
C LYS A 232 13.80 13.15 19.94
N GLY A 233 14.75 12.56 20.66
CA GLY A 233 14.55 11.92 21.96
C GLY A 233 13.87 10.54 21.92
N GLY A 234 13.49 10.06 20.73
CA GLY A 234 12.93 8.72 20.52
C GLY A 234 13.98 7.61 20.55
N PRO A 235 13.57 6.33 20.58
CA PRO A 235 14.50 5.19 20.64
C PRO A 235 15.54 5.16 19.52
N ALA A 236 15.13 5.41 18.28
CA ALA A 236 16.00 5.47 17.11
C ALA A 236 17.04 6.59 17.19
N ASP A 237 16.62 7.77 17.64
CA ASP A 237 17.52 8.92 17.85
C ASP A 237 18.55 8.64 18.94
N LYS A 238 18.12 8.05 20.07
CA LYS A 238 19.01 7.60 21.16
C LYS A 238 20.01 6.53 20.72
N ALA A 239 19.62 5.67 19.79
CA ALA A 239 20.49 4.67 19.20
C ALA A 239 21.42 5.22 18.10
N GLY A 240 21.30 6.50 17.75
CA GLY A 240 22.16 7.16 16.76
C GLY A 240 21.76 6.91 15.31
N ILE A 241 20.51 6.52 15.05
CA ILE A 241 19.93 6.45 13.70
C ILE A 241 19.75 7.87 13.14
N GLN A 242 20.07 8.07 11.86
CA GLN A 242 20.11 9.38 11.23
C GLN A 242 19.25 9.42 9.95
N GLY A 243 18.86 10.63 9.55
CA GLY A 243 18.27 10.83 8.24
C GLY A 243 19.25 10.45 7.12
N GLY A 244 18.75 9.73 6.11
CA GLY A 244 19.54 9.17 5.02
C GLY A 244 20.03 7.73 5.25
N ASP A 245 19.80 7.15 6.44
CA ASP A 245 20.03 5.73 6.68
C ASP A 245 19.05 4.87 5.88
N VAL A 246 19.48 3.71 5.38
CA VAL A 246 18.58 2.71 4.77
C VAL A 246 18.56 1.46 5.64
N VAL A 247 17.45 1.20 6.32
CA VAL A 247 17.27 0.00 7.15
C VAL A 247 17.22 -1.23 6.24
N VAL A 248 18.07 -2.22 6.50
CA VAL A 248 18.15 -3.46 5.73
C VAL A 248 17.93 -4.72 6.56
N ASP A 249 17.98 -4.60 7.89
CA ASP A 249 17.67 -5.68 8.83
C ASP A 249 17.19 -5.09 10.16
N VAL A 250 16.20 -5.72 10.77
CA VAL A 250 15.78 -5.44 12.15
C VAL A 250 15.58 -6.79 12.85
N ALA A 251 16.17 -6.95 14.04
CA ALA A 251 16.08 -8.16 14.85
C ALA A 251 16.44 -9.46 14.09
N GLY A 252 17.39 -9.39 13.14
CA GLY A 252 17.81 -10.53 12.32
C GLY A 252 16.83 -10.90 11.20
N LYS A 253 15.81 -10.06 10.96
CA LYS A 253 14.89 -10.18 9.83
C LYS A 253 15.27 -9.14 8.78
N ALA A 254 15.51 -9.62 7.55
CA ALA A 254 15.78 -8.76 6.41
C ALA A 254 14.61 -7.80 6.14
N VAL A 255 14.94 -6.55 5.91
CA VAL A 255 14.00 -5.48 5.57
C VAL A 255 14.26 -5.10 4.12
N LYS A 256 13.37 -5.49 3.20
CA LYS A 256 13.52 -5.19 1.77
C LYS A 256 12.63 -4.05 1.33
N ASN A 257 11.46 -3.95 1.94
CA ASN A 257 10.51 -2.88 1.71
C ASN A 257 9.94 -2.38 3.04
N ILE A 258 9.07 -1.38 2.94
CA ILE A 258 8.46 -0.75 4.11
C ILE A 258 7.56 -1.69 4.91
N TYR A 259 6.92 -2.63 4.24
CA TYR A 259 6.01 -3.56 4.88
C TYR A 259 6.74 -4.61 5.70
N ASP A 260 7.90 -5.07 5.21
CA ASP A 260 8.81 -5.87 6.01
C ASP A 260 9.21 -5.09 7.26
N TYR A 261 9.55 -3.82 7.12
CA TYR A 261 9.92 -2.97 8.25
C TYR A 261 8.79 -2.86 9.28
N THR A 262 7.59 -2.47 8.86
CA THR A 262 6.43 -2.39 9.76
C THR A 262 6.14 -3.74 10.41
N TYR A 263 6.16 -4.83 9.64
CA TYR A 263 5.95 -6.19 10.14
C TYR A 263 6.98 -6.57 11.22
N VAL A 264 8.25 -6.27 10.99
CA VAL A 264 9.28 -6.53 12.00
C VAL A 264 9.00 -5.70 13.24
N LEU A 265 8.65 -4.41 13.10
CA LEU A 265 8.30 -3.55 14.23
C LEU A 265 7.16 -4.11 15.08
N GLU A 266 6.11 -4.69 14.47
CA GLU A 266 5.01 -5.28 15.25
C GLU A 266 5.44 -6.52 16.03
N SER A 267 6.47 -7.22 15.56
CA SER A 267 7.03 -8.38 16.26
C SER A 267 7.98 -8.01 17.40
N LEU A 268 8.37 -6.74 17.53
CA LEU A 268 9.27 -6.29 18.58
C LEU A 268 8.54 -6.19 19.92
N LYS A 269 9.28 -6.50 20.99
CA LYS A 269 8.79 -6.34 22.37
C LYS A 269 9.31 -5.04 22.95
N VAL A 270 8.42 -4.28 23.59
CA VAL A 270 8.79 -3.05 24.29
C VAL A 270 9.80 -3.36 25.39
N GLY A 271 10.86 -2.54 25.47
CA GLY A 271 11.92 -2.70 26.47
C GLY A 271 12.95 -3.78 26.16
N GLU A 272 12.73 -4.64 25.15
CA GLU A 272 13.71 -5.64 24.73
C GLU A 272 14.64 -5.05 23.66
N MET A 273 15.92 -4.96 23.96
CA MET A 273 16.92 -4.44 23.03
C MET A 273 17.01 -5.33 21.79
N VAL A 274 16.96 -4.71 20.62
CA VAL A 274 17.10 -5.39 19.33
C VAL A 274 18.17 -4.72 18.48
N LYS A 275 18.79 -5.51 17.60
CA LYS A 275 19.75 -5.00 16.62
C LYS A 275 19.01 -4.48 15.39
N ILE A 276 19.43 -3.34 14.89
CA ILE A 276 19.00 -2.80 13.61
C ILE A 276 20.23 -2.56 12.74
N THR A 277 20.20 -3.02 11.49
CA THR A 277 21.29 -2.76 10.54
C THR A 277 20.82 -1.76 9.51
N VAL A 278 21.58 -0.68 9.36
CA VAL A 278 21.35 0.38 8.39
C VAL A 278 22.51 0.49 7.42
N LEU A 279 22.24 0.91 6.19
CA LEU A 279 23.24 1.41 5.26
C LEU A 279 23.32 2.92 5.41
N ARG A 280 24.46 3.42 5.89
CA ARG A 280 24.76 4.85 5.98
C ARG A 280 25.87 5.16 4.99
N LYS A 281 25.57 5.96 3.97
CA LYS A 281 26.51 6.29 2.88
C LYS A 281 27.16 5.03 2.27
N GLY A 282 26.37 3.96 2.12
CA GLY A 282 26.81 2.67 1.56
C GLY A 282 27.51 1.71 2.54
N GLN A 283 27.80 2.14 3.78
CA GLN A 283 28.41 1.27 4.79
C GLN A 283 27.35 0.64 5.70
N ARG A 284 27.47 -0.67 5.98
CA ARG A 284 26.63 -1.36 6.97
C ARG A 284 27.02 -0.94 8.38
N ILE A 285 26.05 -0.43 9.14
CA ILE A 285 26.19 -0.09 10.55
C ILE A 285 25.10 -0.84 11.31
N THR A 286 25.49 -1.62 12.31
CA THR A 286 24.55 -2.28 13.22
C THR A 286 24.49 -1.47 14.52
N LEU A 287 23.28 -1.10 14.90
CA LEU A 287 22.96 -0.33 16.10
C LEU A 287 22.05 -1.16 17.00
N GLU A 288 22.10 -0.87 18.31
CA GLU A 288 21.21 -1.47 19.29
C GLU A 288 20.13 -0.46 19.66
N VAL A 289 18.87 -0.85 19.49
CA VAL A 289 17.71 -0.01 19.79
C VAL A 289 16.81 -0.73 20.76
N THR A 290 16.38 -0.03 21.80
CA THR A 290 15.36 -0.54 22.73
C THR A 290 14.01 0.06 22.36
N PRO A 291 13.06 -0.71 21.79
CA PRO A 291 11.75 -0.21 21.42
C PRO A 291 11.01 0.36 22.63
N GLY A 292 10.41 1.53 22.44
CA GLY A 292 9.54 2.17 23.43
C GLY A 292 8.07 1.81 23.23
N SER A 293 7.23 2.22 24.18
CA SER A 293 5.78 2.23 24.03
C SER A 293 5.32 3.59 23.50
N ARG A 294 4.31 3.62 22.62
CA ARG A 294 3.51 4.83 22.34
C ARG A 294 2.44 4.96 23.44
N GLU A 295 2.87 5.32 24.65
CA GLU A 295 1.99 5.85 25.70
C GLU A 295 2.24 7.34 25.93
#